data_AF-A0A2T1KGT9-F1
#
_entry.id   AF-A0A2T1KGT9-F1
#
_cell.length_a   1.000
_cell.length_b   1.000
_cell.length_c   1.000
_cell.angle_alpha   90.00
_cell.angle_beta   90.00
_cell.angle_gamma   90.00
#
_symmetry.space_group_name_H-M   'P 1'
#
loop_
_entity.id
_entity.type
_entity.pdbx_description
1 polymer ?
#
loop_
_entity_poly.entity_id
_entity_poly.type
_entity_poly.pdbx_seq_one_letter_code
_entity_poly.pdbx_strand_id
1 'polypeptide(L)'
;MFSYKFKLSKDEKHSIYATIVLLLVGYLIAAGICEPTMFARFGALAVCVGIIFSMKGLPEIIEAARPRFTDHAQEMRELADKMFVDKGLDSEQRESAHSKLEPLIEEYISGTGKTIDMVKRRLLRIEGTIVVIGTLVWGFGDYLVLEGIQACTGLA
;
A
#
# COMPACT_ATOMS: atom_id res chain seq x y z
N MET A 1 14.25 18.97 2.29
CA MET A 1 13.88 17.75 1.53
C MET A 1 13.84 16.58 2.52
N PHE A 2 12.67 16.29 3.10
CA PHE A 2 12.53 15.21 4.09
C PHE A 2 12.57 13.86 3.39
N SER A 3 13.73 13.19 3.41
CA SER A 3 13.88 11.80 2.99
C SER A 3 13.30 10.90 4.07
N TYR A 4 11.98 10.70 4.03
CA TYR A 4 11.32 9.72 4.87
C TYR A 4 11.73 8.31 4.40
N LYS A 5 12.59 7.63 5.16
CA LYS A 5 12.81 6.18 5.04
C LYS A 5 11.51 5.48 5.45
N PHE A 6 10.63 5.25 4.47
CA PHE A 6 9.34 4.62 4.71
C PHE A 6 9.49 3.12 5.04
N LYS A 7 9.18 2.76 6.29
CA LYS A 7 9.00 1.36 6.70
C LYS A 7 7.74 0.80 6.01
N LEU A 8 7.82 -0.42 5.47
CA LEU A 8 6.62 -1.19 5.07
C LEU A 8 5.66 -1.34 6.25
N SER A 9 4.36 -1.13 6.01
CA SER A 9 3.30 -1.42 6.98
C SER A 9 3.30 -2.91 7.33
N LYS A 10 2.80 -3.27 8.51
CA LYS A 10 2.67 -4.68 8.91
C LYS A 10 1.83 -5.43 7.87
N ASP A 11 0.75 -4.86 7.39
CA ASP A 11 -0.15 -5.54 6.46
C ASP A 11 0.47 -5.74 5.07
N GLU A 12 1.23 -4.75 4.57
CA GLU A 12 2.02 -4.86 3.34
C GLU A 12 3.07 -5.97 3.46
N LYS A 13 3.74 -6.07 4.60
CA LYS A 13 4.71 -7.16 4.84
C LYS A 13 4.02 -8.52 4.87
N HIS A 14 2.86 -8.62 5.52
CA HIS A 14 2.13 -9.87 5.57
C HIS A 14 1.64 -10.30 4.18
N SER A 15 1.17 -9.39 3.32
CA SER A 15 0.73 -9.76 1.97
C SER A 15 1.89 -10.22 1.09
N ILE A 16 3.02 -9.51 1.14
CA ILE A 16 4.24 -9.89 0.41
C ILE A 16 4.76 -11.23 0.93
N TYR A 17 4.89 -11.39 2.24
CA TYR A 17 5.39 -12.62 2.85
C TYR A 17 4.46 -13.81 2.57
N ALA A 18 3.15 -13.63 2.69
CA ALA A 18 2.17 -14.66 2.36
C ALA A 18 2.27 -15.07 0.88
N THR A 19 2.44 -14.11 -0.03
CA THR A 19 2.63 -14.39 -1.46
C THR A 19 3.92 -15.18 -1.72
N ILE A 20 5.04 -14.77 -1.12
CA ILE A 20 6.32 -15.48 -1.25
C ILE A 20 6.22 -16.90 -0.70
N VAL A 21 5.68 -17.07 0.50
CA VAL A 21 5.49 -18.39 1.13
C VAL A 21 4.59 -19.27 0.27
N LEU A 22 3.49 -18.71 -0.25
CA LEU A 22 2.55 -19.45 -1.09
C LEU A 22 3.20 -19.94 -2.39
N LEU A 23 4.03 -19.11 -3.03
CA LEU A 23 4.77 -19.50 -4.23
C LEU A 23 5.87 -20.53 -3.92
N LEU A 24 6.61 -20.36 -2.83
CA LEU A 24 7.64 -21.34 -2.41
C LEU A 24 7.04 -22.70 -2.08
N VAL A 25 5.96 -22.74 -1.31
CA VAL A 25 5.23 -23.97 -0.99
C VAL A 25 4.68 -24.61 -2.25
N GLY A 26 4.11 -23.81 -3.16
CA GLY A 26 3.60 -24.30 -4.43
C GLY A 26 4.67 -24.95 -5.30
N TYR A 27 5.85 -24.33 -5.39
CA TYR A 27 7.00 -24.88 -6.10
C TYR A 27 7.50 -26.19 -5.48
N LEU A 28 7.67 -26.22 -4.15
CA LEU A 28 8.14 -27.41 -3.44
C LEU A 28 7.16 -28.59 -3.59
N ILE A 29 5.86 -28.32 -3.54
CA ILE A 29 4.83 -29.35 -3.79
C ILE A 29 4.95 -29.82 -5.24
N ALA A 30 4.93 -28.92 -6.22
CA ALA A 30 4.99 -29.28 -7.64
C ALA A 30 6.22 -30.14 -7.98
N ALA A 31 7.39 -29.79 -7.44
CA ALA A 31 8.61 -30.57 -7.58
C ALA A 31 8.52 -31.92 -6.85
N GLY A 32 8.01 -31.95 -5.61
CA GLY A 32 7.94 -33.16 -4.79
C GLY A 32 6.99 -34.23 -5.31
N ILE A 33 5.87 -33.84 -5.94
CA ILE A 33 4.92 -34.79 -6.56
C ILE A 33 5.14 -34.98 -8.07
N CYS A 34 6.19 -34.36 -8.62
CA CYS A 34 6.53 -34.43 -10.05
C CYS A 34 5.39 -34.00 -10.99
N GLU A 35 4.56 -33.05 -10.56
CA GLU A 35 3.42 -32.55 -11.34
C GLU A 35 3.62 -31.04 -11.60
N PRO A 36 4.11 -30.64 -12.79
CA PRO A 36 4.47 -29.24 -13.07
C PRO A 36 3.25 -28.32 -13.02
N THR A 37 2.08 -28.82 -13.45
CA THR A 37 0.78 -28.13 -13.47
C THR A 37 0.34 -27.63 -12.10
N MET A 38 0.90 -28.19 -11.02
CA MET A 38 0.58 -27.75 -9.66
C MET A 38 1.15 -26.36 -9.38
N PHE A 39 2.32 -26.00 -9.91
CA PHE A 39 2.87 -24.67 -9.65
C PHE A 39 2.05 -23.57 -10.34
N ALA A 40 1.57 -23.82 -11.55
CA ALA A 40 0.63 -22.92 -12.21
C ALA A 40 -0.68 -22.72 -11.41
N ARG A 41 -1.20 -23.77 -10.76
CA ARG A 41 -2.37 -23.65 -9.87
C ARG A 41 -2.10 -22.77 -8.64
N PHE A 42 -0.90 -22.83 -8.07
CA PHE A 42 -0.50 -21.91 -7.00
C PHE A 42 -0.31 -20.47 -7.50
N GLY A 43 0.13 -20.28 -8.75
CA GLY A 43 0.10 -18.98 -9.42
C GLY A 43 -1.31 -18.39 -9.49
N ALA A 44 -2.30 -19.20 -9.93
CA ALA A 44 -3.71 -18.78 -9.95
C ALA A 44 -4.22 -18.41 -8.54
N LEU A 45 -3.84 -19.19 -7.52
CA LEU A 45 -4.19 -18.89 -6.13
C LEU A 45 -3.57 -17.56 -5.66
N ALA A 46 -2.32 -17.27 -6.02
CA ALA A 46 -1.68 -15.99 -5.73
C ALA A 46 -2.41 -14.81 -6.39
N VAL A 47 -2.90 -14.98 -7.63
CA VAL A 47 -3.75 -13.99 -8.32
C VAL A 47 -5.05 -13.76 -7.54
N CYS A 48 -5.76 -14.82 -7.14
CA CYS A 48 -6.98 -14.71 -6.34
C CYS A 48 -6.75 -13.95 -5.03
N VAL A 49 -5.64 -14.23 -4.34
CA VAL A 49 -5.25 -13.50 -3.12
C VAL A 49 -5.01 -12.03 -3.43
N GLY A 50 -4.25 -11.72 -4.49
CA GLY A 50 -4.00 -10.34 -4.93
C GLY A 50 -5.30 -9.57 -5.24
N ILE A 51 -6.25 -10.20 -5.94
CA ILE A 51 -7.56 -9.62 -6.24
C ILE A 51 -8.36 -9.38 -4.96
N ILE A 52 -8.42 -10.34 -4.03
CA ILE A 52 -9.13 -10.18 -2.75
C ILE A 52 -8.55 -9.02 -1.94
N PHE A 53 -7.22 -8.89 -1.89
CA PHE A 53 -6.58 -7.76 -1.22
C PHE A 53 -6.91 -6.43 -1.89
N SER A 54 -6.93 -6.39 -3.23
CA SER A 54 -7.31 -5.18 -3.98
C SER A 54 -8.78 -4.81 -3.77
N MET A 55 -9.68 -5.80 -3.73
CA MET A 55 -11.12 -5.60 -3.45
C MET A 55 -11.41 -5.08 -2.04
N LYS A 56 -10.52 -5.31 -1.06
CA LYS A 56 -10.68 -4.75 0.29
C LYS A 56 -10.56 -3.23 0.31
N GLY A 57 -10.16 -2.61 -0.79
CA GLY A 57 -10.25 -1.17 -0.97
C GLY A 57 -9.41 -0.37 -0.01
N LEU A 58 -8.27 -0.93 0.43
CA LEU A 58 -7.28 -0.20 1.24
C LEU A 58 -6.92 1.16 0.63
N PRO A 59 -6.74 1.30 -0.71
CA PRO A 59 -6.56 2.60 -1.35
C PRO A 59 -7.75 3.55 -1.15
N GLU A 60 -9.00 3.06 -1.24
CA GLU A 60 -10.20 3.89 -1.03
C GLU A 60 -10.40 4.28 0.44
N ILE A 61 -10.09 3.39 1.39
CA ILE A 61 -10.18 3.68 2.83
C ILE A 61 -9.24 4.83 3.22
N ILE A 62 -8.03 4.86 2.65
CA ILE A 62 -7.07 5.93 2.89
C ILE A 62 -7.51 7.22 2.21
N GLU A 63 -8.08 7.15 1.01
CA GLU A 63 -8.67 8.33 0.34
C GLU A 63 -9.87 8.89 1.12
N ALA A 64 -10.71 8.03 1.69
CA ALA A 64 -11.85 8.43 2.52
C ALA A 64 -11.43 9.14 3.82
N ALA A 65 -10.16 9.02 4.23
CA ALA A 65 -9.61 9.80 5.34
C ALA A 65 -9.21 11.24 4.92
N ARG A 66 -9.03 11.53 3.62
CA ARG A 66 -8.68 12.86 3.10
C ARG A 66 -9.60 13.98 3.61
N PRO A 67 -10.95 13.88 3.56
CA PRO A 67 -11.83 14.92 4.09
C PRO A 67 -11.67 15.16 5.59
N ARG A 68 -11.32 14.13 6.38
CA ARG A 68 -11.08 14.33 7.83
C ARG A 68 -9.90 15.26 8.11
N PHE A 69 -8.91 15.33 7.22
CA PHE A 69 -7.79 16.24 7.37
C PHE A 69 -8.15 17.68 7.04
N THR A 70 -9.04 17.90 6.06
CA THR A 70 -9.57 19.24 5.77
C THR A 70 -10.48 19.71 6.89
N ASP A 71 -11.32 18.82 7.42
CA ASP A 71 -12.19 19.12 8.57
C ASP A 71 -11.36 19.46 9.81
N HIS A 72 -10.33 18.67 10.10
CA HIS A 72 -9.44 18.94 11.23
C HIS A 72 -8.62 20.23 11.06
N ALA A 73 -8.21 20.56 9.83
CA ALA A 73 -7.57 21.83 9.55
C ALA A 73 -8.52 23.01 9.78
N GLN A 74 -9.81 22.86 9.46
CA GLN A 74 -10.83 23.85 9.72
C GLN A 74 -11.11 23.99 11.22
N GLU A 75 -11.16 22.88 11.96
CA GLU A 75 -11.22 22.92 13.43
C GLU A 75 -10.03 23.67 14.03
N MET A 76 -8.80 23.45 13.51
CA MET A 76 -7.62 24.19 13.97
C MET A 76 -7.72 25.70 13.73
N ARG A 77 -8.30 26.13 12.60
CA ARG A 77 -8.58 27.56 12.34
C ARG A 77 -9.55 28.12 13.38
N GLU A 78 -10.67 27.45 13.60
CA GLU A 78 -11.69 27.90 14.57
C GLU A 78 -11.16 27.94 16.01
N LEU A 79 -10.31 26.98 16.39
CA LEU A 79 -9.70 26.94 17.71
C LEU A 79 -8.66 28.04 17.88
N ALA A 80 -7.89 28.35 16.84
CA ALA A 80 -6.97 29.47 16.84
C ALA A 80 -7.70 30.81 17.00
N ASP A 81 -8.81 31.01 16.29
CA ASP A 81 -9.64 32.21 16.40
C ASP A 81 -10.16 32.42 17.82
N LYS A 82 -10.70 31.35 18.43
CA LYS A 82 -11.15 31.39 19.82
C LYS A 82 -10.02 31.74 20.77
N MET A 83 -8.84 31.14 20.61
CA MET A 83 -7.66 31.48 21.42
C MET A 83 -7.19 32.92 21.23
N PHE A 84 -7.31 33.46 20.02
CA PHE A 84 -6.97 34.85 19.73
C PHE A 84 -7.96 35.83 20.36
N VAL A 85 -9.23 35.45 20.44
CA VAL A 85 -10.27 36.19 21.17
C VAL A 85 -10.02 36.17 22.67
N ASP A 86 -9.79 35.00 23.24
CA ASP A 86 -9.60 34.83 24.69
C ASP A 86 -8.34 35.54 25.20
N LYS A 87 -7.29 35.64 24.37
CA LYS A 87 -6.07 36.40 24.69
C LYS A 87 -6.23 37.91 24.57
N GLY A 88 -7.38 38.40 24.12
CA GLY A 88 -7.65 39.84 23.95
C GLY A 88 -6.79 40.49 22.88
N LEU A 89 -6.36 39.74 21.85
CA LEU A 89 -5.61 40.31 20.72
C LEU A 89 -6.48 41.32 19.97
N ASP A 90 -5.89 42.47 19.65
CA ASP A 90 -6.52 43.48 18.79
C ASP A 90 -6.66 42.97 17.34
N SER A 91 -7.40 43.70 16.51
CA SER A 91 -7.67 43.28 15.12
C SER A 91 -6.40 43.15 14.27
N GLU A 92 -5.41 44.01 14.50
CA GLU A 92 -4.17 44.05 13.72
C GLU A 92 -3.23 42.89 14.12
N GLN A 93 -3.18 42.56 15.41
CA GLN A 93 -2.47 41.41 15.96
C GLN A 93 -3.11 40.08 15.52
N ARG A 94 -4.44 40.02 15.42
CA ARG A 94 -5.13 38.84 14.87
C ARG A 94 -4.80 38.62 13.41
N GLU A 95 -4.86 39.67 12.60
CA GLU A 95 -4.55 39.58 11.17
C GLU A 95 -3.10 39.15 10.93
N SER A 96 -2.17 39.67 11.74
CA SER A 96 -0.77 39.23 11.76
C SER A 96 -0.60 37.78 12.21
N ALA A 97 -1.39 37.29 13.18
CA ALA A 97 -1.36 35.90 13.62
C ALA A 97 -1.94 34.94 12.56
N HIS A 98 -3.04 35.32 11.92
CA HIS A 98 -3.64 34.57 10.81
C HIS A 98 -2.70 34.44 9.62
N SER A 99 -2.04 35.54 9.23
CA SER A 99 -1.10 35.51 8.10
C SER A 99 0.10 34.56 8.32
N LYS A 100 0.43 34.26 9.58
CA LYS A 100 1.44 33.26 9.94
C LYS A 100 0.88 31.85 10.10
N LEU A 101 -0.39 31.72 10.50
CA LEU A 101 -1.04 30.44 10.74
C LEU A 101 -1.53 29.78 9.44
N GLU A 102 -2.15 30.53 8.54
CA GLU A 102 -2.62 30.05 7.24
C GLU A 102 -1.57 29.27 6.44
N PRO A 103 -0.33 29.77 6.25
CA PRO A 103 0.67 29.01 5.50
C PRO A 103 1.06 27.69 6.19
N LEU A 104 1.02 27.62 7.53
CA LEU A 104 1.28 26.38 8.27
C LEU A 104 0.15 25.35 8.07
N ILE A 105 -1.10 25.83 8.05
CA ILE A 105 -2.27 24.99 7.81
C ILE A 105 -2.30 24.50 6.36
N GLU A 106 -2.04 25.38 5.38
CA GLU A 106 -1.91 24.98 3.98
C GLU A 106 -0.75 24.00 3.76
N GLU A 107 0.40 24.22 4.40
CA GLU A 107 1.51 23.28 4.34
C GLU A 107 1.12 21.92 4.92
N TYR A 108 0.42 21.89 6.05
CA TYR A 108 -0.10 20.67 6.67
C TYR A 108 -1.09 19.93 5.76
N ILE A 109 -2.08 20.63 5.20
CA ILE A 109 -3.07 20.04 4.28
C ILE A 109 -2.37 19.50 3.03
N SER A 110 -1.51 20.30 2.40
CA SER A 110 -0.85 19.89 1.15
C SER A 110 0.15 18.75 1.39
N GLY A 111 0.87 18.77 2.52
CA GLY A 111 1.82 17.72 2.91
C GLY A 111 1.10 16.41 3.20
N THR A 112 -0.05 16.48 3.87
CA THR A 112 -0.87 15.30 4.17
C THR A 112 -1.51 14.74 2.91
N GLY A 113 -2.06 15.57 2.02
CA GLY A 113 -2.59 15.15 0.73
C GLY A 113 -1.55 14.43 -0.14
N LYS A 114 -0.33 14.99 -0.24
CA LYS A 114 0.80 14.33 -0.93
C LYS A 114 1.17 12.99 -0.32
N THR A 115 1.10 12.87 1.01
CA THR A 115 1.40 11.62 1.72
C THR A 115 0.34 10.56 1.42
N ILE A 116 -0.95 10.92 1.45
CA ILE A 116 -2.07 10.06 1.07
C ILE A 116 -1.89 9.55 -0.37
N ASP A 117 -1.63 10.46 -1.32
CA ASP A 117 -1.44 10.10 -2.74
C ASP A 117 -0.23 9.19 -2.97
N MET A 118 0.81 9.35 -2.15
CA MET A 118 2.01 8.52 -2.20
C MET A 118 1.72 7.11 -1.67
N VAL A 119 1.05 6.99 -0.52
CA VAL A 119 0.67 5.70 0.07
C VAL A 119 -0.30 4.95 -0.84
N LYS A 120 -1.29 5.64 -1.39
CA LYS A 120 -2.25 5.07 -2.36
C LYS A 120 -1.55 4.45 -3.57
N ARG A 121 -0.67 5.22 -4.22
CA ARG A 121 0.10 4.74 -5.38
C ARG A 121 0.99 3.55 -5.03
N ARG A 122 1.53 3.52 -3.81
CA ARG A 122 2.37 2.42 -3.33
C ARG A 122 1.56 1.14 -3.15
N LEU A 123 0.40 1.21 -2.50
CA LEU A 123 -0.48 0.05 -2.30
C LEU A 123 -0.93 -0.54 -3.63
N LEU A 124 -1.39 0.30 -4.55
CA LEU A 124 -1.74 -0.11 -5.92
C LEU A 124 -0.58 -0.79 -6.64
N ARG A 125 0.65 -0.28 -6.46
CA ARG A 125 1.84 -0.91 -7.05
C ARG A 125 2.12 -2.28 -6.46
N ILE A 126 2.01 -2.45 -5.15
CA ILE A 126 2.23 -3.75 -4.47
C ILE A 126 1.18 -4.76 -4.93
N GLU A 127 -0.10 -4.38 -4.90
CA GLU A 127 -1.21 -5.23 -5.35
C GLU A 127 -1.04 -5.63 -6.81
N GLY A 128 -0.78 -4.66 -7.69
CA GLY A 128 -0.53 -4.93 -9.11
C GLY A 128 0.69 -5.84 -9.33
N THR A 129 1.76 -5.68 -8.55
CA THR A 129 2.94 -6.55 -8.64
C THR A 129 2.62 -7.97 -8.23
N ILE A 130 1.86 -8.18 -7.15
CA ILE A 130 1.42 -9.51 -6.71
C ILE A 130 0.58 -10.19 -7.79
N VAL A 131 -0.37 -9.47 -8.39
CA VAL A 131 -1.22 -10.00 -9.47
C VAL A 131 -0.40 -10.34 -10.70
N VAL A 132 0.53 -9.47 -11.11
CA VAL A 132 1.41 -9.72 -12.27
C VAL A 132 2.28 -10.96 -12.05
N ILE A 133 2.94 -11.07 -10.89
CA ILE A 133 3.77 -12.24 -10.56
C ILE A 133 2.91 -13.51 -10.52
N GLY A 134 1.76 -13.47 -9.84
CA GLY A 134 0.84 -14.60 -9.80
C GLY A 134 0.38 -15.02 -11.19
N THR A 135 0.11 -14.06 -12.08
CA THR A 135 -0.32 -14.33 -13.47
C THR A 135 0.81 -14.94 -14.29
N LEU A 136 2.06 -14.47 -14.10
CA LEU A 136 3.23 -15.07 -14.74
C LEU A 136 3.44 -16.51 -14.28
N VAL A 137 3.33 -16.78 -12.98
CA VAL A 137 3.40 -18.14 -12.44
C VAL A 137 2.23 -18.99 -12.93
N TRP A 138 1.02 -18.42 -13.05
CA TRP A 138 -0.13 -19.15 -13.56
C TRP A 138 0.04 -19.54 -15.04
N GLY A 139 0.53 -18.63 -15.87
CA GLY A 139 0.71 -18.87 -17.31
C GLY A 139 1.96 -19.67 -17.68
N PHE A 140 3.03 -19.56 -16.89
CA PHE A 140 4.35 -20.13 -17.22
C PHE A 140 4.93 -21.03 -16.13
N GLY A 141 4.22 -21.27 -15.04
CA GLY A 141 4.70 -22.07 -13.91
C GLY A 141 5.17 -23.47 -14.30
N ASP A 142 4.49 -24.08 -15.25
CA ASP A 142 4.81 -25.44 -15.71
C ASP A 142 6.22 -25.52 -16.32
N TYR A 143 6.64 -24.48 -17.05
CA TYR A 143 7.98 -24.36 -17.63
C TYR A 143 9.06 -24.14 -16.58
N LEU A 144 8.74 -23.50 -15.45
CA LEU A 144 9.69 -23.22 -14.37
C LEU A 144 10.01 -24.46 -13.52
N VAL A 145 9.16 -25.49 -13.57
CA VAL A 145 9.32 -26.72 -12.78
C VAL A 145 9.79 -27.90 -13.64
N LEU A 146 9.65 -27.80 -14.96
CA LEU A 146 10.08 -28.83 -15.93
C LEU A 146 11.56 -29.23 -15.77
N GLU A 147 12.47 -28.29 -15.51
CA GLU A 147 13.89 -28.59 -15.26
C GLU A 147 14.12 -29.38 -13.97
N GLY A 148 13.34 -29.11 -12.91
CA GLY A 148 13.41 -29.85 -11.65
C GLY A 148 12.83 -31.26 -11.75
N ILE A 149 11.80 -31.45 -12.58
CA ILE A 149 11.14 -32.75 -12.78
C ILE A 149 11.98 -33.68 -13.66
N GLN A 150 12.71 -33.15 -14.66
CA GLN A 150 13.68 -33.95 -15.43
C GLN A 150 14.69 -34.67 -14.53
N ALA A 151 15.14 -34.01 -13.46
CA ALA A 151 16.01 -34.62 -12.45
C ALA A 151 15.31 -35.69 -11.60
N CYS A 152 14.00 -35.55 -11.33
CA CYS A 152 13.21 -36.54 -10.59
C CYS A 152 12.82 -37.77 -11.41
N THR A 153 12.58 -37.63 -12.72
CA THR A 153 12.16 -38.73 -13.60
C THR A 153 13.33 -39.48 -14.22
N GLY A 154 14.57 -39.03 -14.03
CA GLY A 154 15.76 -39.66 -14.62
C GLY A 154 15.81 -39.62 -16.15
N LEU A 155 15.03 -38.73 -16.76
CA LEU A 155 15.00 -38.47 -18.20
C LEU A 155 15.99 -37.35 -18.48
N ALA A 156 17.28 -37.70 -18.54
CA ALA A 156 18.31 -36.91 -19.21
C ALA A 156 18.46 -37.40 -20.66
#